data_AF-A0A9W7M906-F1
#
_entry.id   AF-A0A9W7M906-F1
#
_cell.length_a   1.000
_cell.length_b   1.000
_cell.length_c   1.000
_cell.angle_alpha   90.00
_cell.angle_beta   90.00
_cell.angle_gamma   90.00
#
_symmetry.space_group_name_H-M   'P 1'
#
loop_
_entity.id
_entity.type
_entity.pdbx_description
1 polymer ?
#
loop_
_entity_poly.entity_id
_entity_poly.type
_entity_poly.pdbx_seq_one_letter_code
_entity_poly.pdbx_strand_id
1 'polypeptide(L)'
;MWPLLRVGGGLGTERDVAVVANLSARVGSIGDNRLGGWHSYRSSKTALNQLTKTISVEFGRKKDPIACILLHPGTVDTDLSRPFQRNVPAEKLFTKELSVQKLMNIINNTKQQDNGKFFAWDGQEIPW
;
A
#
# COMPACT_ATOMS: atom_id res chain seq x y z
N MET A 1 -14.99 -1.93 19.21
CA MET A 1 -13.68 -2.24 18.57
C MET A 1 -13.91 -3.41 17.62
N TRP A 2 -13.59 -3.28 16.32
CA TRP A 2 -14.07 -4.18 15.26
C TRP A 2 -13.63 -5.65 15.45
N PRO A 3 -14.57 -6.60 15.62
CA PRO A 3 -14.26 -8.02 15.88
C PRO A 3 -13.31 -8.66 14.86
N LEU A 4 -13.41 -8.28 13.58
CA LEU A 4 -12.60 -8.85 12.48
C LEU A 4 -11.10 -8.55 12.62
N LEU A 5 -10.72 -7.40 13.18
CA LEU A 5 -9.32 -7.02 13.30
C LEU A 5 -8.62 -7.71 14.48
N ARG A 6 -9.37 -8.19 15.48
CA ARG A 6 -8.81 -9.02 16.56
C ARG A 6 -8.49 -10.45 16.11
N VAL A 7 -9.27 -11.00 15.18
CA VAL A 7 -9.04 -12.36 14.65
C VAL A 7 -7.76 -12.40 13.80
N GLY A 8 -7.48 -11.34 13.05
CA GLY A 8 -6.31 -11.27 12.17
C GLY A 8 -4.95 -11.34 12.88
N GLY A 9 -4.87 -10.93 14.16
CA GLY A 9 -3.65 -10.90 14.95
C GLY A 9 -3.46 -12.09 15.89
N GLY A 10 -3.63 -13.32 15.40
CA GLY A 10 -3.20 -14.51 16.15
C GLY A 10 -4.00 -15.80 15.95
N LEU A 11 -5.22 -15.76 15.40
CA LEU A 11 -6.03 -16.98 15.18
C LEU A 11 -6.47 -17.07 13.72
N GLY A 12 -5.81 -17.95 12.97
CA GLY A 12 -6.20 -18.34 11.61
C GLY A 12 -5.40 -17.74 10.46
N THR A 13 -4.40 -16.87 10.72
CA THR A 13 -3.55 -16.31 9.64
C THR A 13 -2.04 -16.48 9.81
N GLU A 14 -1.57 -17.11 10.90
CA GLU A 14 -0.14 -17.29 11.24
C GLU A 14 0.70 -15.99 11.33
N ARG A 15 0.08 -14.82 11.16
CA ARG A 15 0.76 -13.52 11.27
C ARG A 15 0.81 -13.04 12.72
N ASP A 16 1.94 -12.43 13.07
CA ASP A 16 2.18 -11.81 14.38
C ASP A 16 1.30 -10.57 14.62
N VAL A 17 0.80 -9.93 13.56
CA VAL A 17 0.03 -8.69 13.62
C VAL A 17 -1.11 -8.68 12.60
N ALA A 18 -2.24 -8.10 12.98
CA ALA A 18 -3.30 -7.80 12.01
C ALA A 18 -2.84 -6.70 11.05
N VAL A 19 -3.18 -6.81 9.77
CA VAL A 19 -2.73 -5.88 8.73
C VAL A 19 -3.91 -5.17 8.06
N VAL A 20 -3.83 -3.85 7.97
CA VAL A 20 -4.65 -3.01 7.09
C VAL A 20 -3.74 -2.53 5.96
N ALA A 21 -4.02 -2.97 4.74
CA ALA A 21 -3.24 -2.59 3.56
C ALA A 21 -4.09 -1.71 2.63
N ASN A 22 -3.66 -0.48 2.41
CA ASN A 22 -4.34 0.48 1.55
C ASN A 22 -3.65 0.60 0.19
N LEU A 23 -4.41 0.40 -0.90
CA LEU A 23 -3.90 0.58 -2.26
C LEU A 23 -3.70 2.06 -2.59
N SER A 24 -2.45 2.49 -2.54
CA SER A 24 -2.01 3.82 -2.93
C SER A 24 -1.34 3.81 -4.32
N ALA A 25 -0.61 4.87 -4.65
CA ALA A 25 0.18 4.96 -5.87
C ALA A 25 1.43 5.80 -5.60
N ARG A 26 2.55 5.47 -6.27
CA ARG A 26 3.82 6.22 -6.15
C ARG A 26 3.63 7.73 -6.38
N VAL A 27 2.69 8.11 -7.23
CA VAL A 27 2.35 9.53 -7.50
C VAL A 27 1.76 10.27 -6.30
N GLY A 28 1.31 9.57 -5.25
CA GLY A 28 0.91 10.14 -3.96
C GLY A 28 2.08 10.39 -2.99
N SER A 29 3.32 10.07 -3.39
CA SER A 29 4.52 10.52 -2.70
C SER A 29 4.84 11.95 -3.10
N ILE A 30 4.95 12.84 -2.11
CA ILE A 30 5.40 14.23 -2.26
C ILE A 30 6.90 14.27 -2.53
N GLY A 31 7.70 13.51 -1.78
CA GLY A 31 9.15 13.43 -1.90
C GLY A 31 9.65 12.81 -3.21
N ASP A 32 8.84 11.98 -3.87
CA ASP A 32 9.12 11.42 -5.19
C ASP A 32 8.51 12.25 -6.35
N ASN A 33 7.88 13.39 -6.05
CA ASN A 33 7.20 14.18 -7.08
C ASN A 33 8.16 15.03 -7.93
N ARG A 34 8.69 14.45 -9.01
CA ARG A 34 9.60 15.12 -9.96
C ARG A 34 8.94 15.55 -11.28
N LEU A 35 7.72 15.08 -11.54
CA LEU A 35 7.04 15.23 -12.84
C LEU A 35 5.78 16.11 -12.77
N GLY A 36 5.14 16.24 -11.61
CA GLY A 36 3.86 16.96 -11.49
C GLY A 36 2.68 16.28 -12.21
N GLY A 37 1.69 17.09 -12.61
CA GLY A 37 0.45 16.66 -13.27
C GLY A 37 -0.49 15.84 -12.37
N TRP A 38 -1.62 15.39 -12.94
CA TRP A 38 -2.57 14.48 -12.27
C TRP A 38 -3.05 14.98 -10.91
N HIS A 39 -3.26 16.29 -10.77
CA HIS A 39 -3.44 16.96 -9.48
C HIS A 39 -4.48 16.28 -8.57
N SER A 40 -5.70 16.02 -9.07
CA SER A 40 -6.76 15.40 -8.28
C SER A 40 -6.40 13.97 -7.83
N TYR A 41 -5.79 13.17 -8.73
CA TYR A 41 -5.37 11.81 -8.41
C TYR A 41 -4.22 11.79 -7.40
N ARG A 42 -3.21 12.65 -7.57
CA ARG A 42 -2.11 12.80 -6.61
C ARG A 42 -2.61 13.27 -5.26
N SER A 43 -3.43 14.31 -5.21
CA SER A 43 -3.99 14.83 -3.96
C SER A 43 -4.80 13.78 -3.22
N SER A 44 -5.64 13.02 -3.92
CA SER A 44 -6.42 11.94 -3.28
C SER A 44 -5.54 10.80 -2.73
N LYS A 45 -4.49 10.39 -3.45
CA LYS A 45 -3.54 9.38 -2.96
C LYS A 45 -2.66 9.90 -1.83
N THR A 46 -2.29 11.17 -1.85
CA THR A 46 -1.57 11.83 -0.75
C THR A 46 -2.45 11.92 0.51
N ALA A 47 -3.73 12.26 0.35
CA ALA A 47 -4.69 12.26 1.45
C ALA A 47 -4.91 10.85 2.04
N LEU A 48 -4.99 9.82 1.19
CA LEU A 48 -5.02 8.41 1.64
C LEU A 48 -3.76 8.03 2.41
N ASN A 49 -2.59 8.49 1.94
CA ASN A 49 -1.32 8.27 2.60
C ASN A 49 -1.34 8.87 4.01
N GLN A 50 -1.72 10.14 4.14
CA GLN A 50 -1.84 10.83 5.42
C GLN A 50 -2.84 10.14 6.36
N LEU A 51 -4.02 9.77 5.86
CA LEU A 51 -5.02 9.05 6.64
C LEU A 51 -4.46 7.73 7.18
N THR A 52 -3.76 6.97 6.33
CA THR A 52 -3.13 5.69 6.72
C THR A 52 -2.06 5.91 7.79
N LYS A 53 -1.27 6.99 7.68
CA LYS A 53 -0.28 7.34 8.70
C LYS A 53 -0.95 7.67 10.04
N THR A 54 -2.01 8.46 10.04
CA THR A 54 -2.77 8.79 11.25
C THR A 54 -3.29 7.53 11.95
N ILE A 55 -4.01 6.66 11.22
CA ILE A 55 -4.57 5.44 11.82
C ILE A 55 -3.48 4.45 12.25
N SER A 56 -2.32 4.42 11.58
CA SER A 56 -1.18 3.57 11.99
C SER A 56 -0.68 3.92 13.40
N VAL A 57 -0.70 5.21 13.75
CA VAL A 57 -0.31 5.70 15.09
C VAL A 57 -1.38 5.36 16.11
N GLU A 58 -2.65 5.59 15.77
CA GLU A 58 -3.78 5.29 16.66
C GLU A 58 -3.92 3.79 16.94
N PHE A 59 -3.74 2.95 15.93
CA PHE A 59 -3.89 1.51 16.06
C PHE A 59 -2.65 0.84 16.64
N GLY A 60 -1.45 1.37 16.38
CA GLY A 60 -0.20 0.86 16.95
C GLY A 60 -0.09 1.01 18.48
N ARG A 61 -0.88 1.89 19.10
CA ARG A 61 -0.91 2.11 20.56
C ARG A 61 -1.93 1.25 21.31
N LYS A 62 -2.71 0.43 20.60
CA LYS A 62 -3.73 -0.43 21.21
C LYS A 62 -3.08 -1.66 21.85
N LYS A 63 -3.81 -2.28 22.79
CA LYS A 63 -3.40 -3.54 23.44
C LYS A 63 -3.08 -4.63 22.42
N ASP A 64 -3.90 -4.73 21.37
CA ASP A 64 -3.70 -5.59 20.21
C ASP A 64 -3.33 -4.67 19.02
N PRO A 65 -2.05 -4.46 18.72
CA PRO A 65 -1.63 -3.52 17.68
C PRO A 65 -2.02 -4.03 16.28
N ILE A 66 -2.27 -3.10 15.37
CA ILE A 66 -2.57 -3.38 13.96
C ILE A 66 -1.54 -2.62 13.13
N ALA A 67 -0.90 -3.31 12.19
CA ALA A 67 -0.01 -2.69 11.21
C ALA A 67 -0.87 -2.09 10.08
N CYS A 68 -0.70 -0.81 9.80
CA CYS A 68 -1.33 -0.14 8.67
C CYS A 68 -0.26 0.22 7.64
N ILE A 69 -0.36 -0.28 6.42
CA ILE A 69 0.63 -0.07 5.36
C ILE A 69 -0.02 0.48 4.09
N LEU A 70 0.78 1.17 3.29
CA LEU A 70 0.41 1.62 1.96
C LEU A 70 1.11 0.77 0.91
N LEU A 71 0.42 0.47 -0.18
CA LEU A 71 0.94 -0.37 -1.26
C LEU A 71 0.77 0.34 -2.61
N HIS A 72 1.87 0.47 -3.35
CA HIS A 72 1.85 0.85 -4.75
C HIS A 72 1.96 -0.42 -5.62
N PRO A 73 0.93 -0.73 -6.45
CA PRO A 73 0.89 -1.97 -7.23
C PRO A 73 1.85 -2.03 -8.42
N GLY A 74 2.54 -0.93 -8.74
CA GLY A 74 3.17 -0.75 -10.05
C GLY A 74 2.16 -0.26 -11.09
N THR A 75 2.53 -0.34 -12.36
CA THR A 75 1.61 -0.06 -13.46
C THR A 75 0.96 -1.36 -13.90
N VAL A 76 -0.34 -1.50 -13.61
CA VAL A 76 -1.10 -2.75 -13.82
C VAL A 76 -2.04 -2.58 -14.99
N ASP A 77 -2.09 -3.55 -15.90
CA ASP A 77 -3.01 -3.54 -17.04
C ASP A 77 -4.48 -3.65 -16.59
N THR A 78 -5.11 -2.48 -16.53
CA THR A 78 -6.47 -2.24 -16.04
C THR A 78 -7.08 -1.08 -16.82
N ASP A 79 -8.39 -0.89 -16.72
CA ASP A 79 -9.05 0.23 -17.40
C ASP A 79 -8.52 1.60 -16.92
N LEU A 80 -8.09 1.71 -15.66
CA LEU A 80 -7.49 2.92 -15.11
C LEU A 80 -6.16 3.27 -15.80
N SER A 81 -5.31 2.27 -16.04
CA SER A 81 -3.97 2.51 -16.59
C SER A 81 -3.94 2.52 -18.11
N ARG A 82 -4.88 1.84 -18.79
CA ARG A 82 -4.90 1.64 -20.25
C ARG A 82 -4.60 2.91 -21.07
N PRO A 83 -5.18 4.09 -20.76
CA PRO A 83 -4.88 5.33 -21.50
C PRO A 83 -3.45 5.84 -21.35
N PHE A 84 -2.70 5.33 -20.37
CA PHE A 84 -1.41 5.85 -19.91
C PHE A 84 -0.26 4.85 -20.08
N GLN A 85 -0.48 3.72 -20.75
CA GLN A 85 0.52 2.66 -20.94
C GLN A 85 1.53 2.94 -22.06
N ARG A 86 1.31 3.96 -22.90
CA ARG A 86 2.10 4.21 -24.13
C ARG A 86 3.62 4.26 -23.90
N ASN A 87 4.06 4.82 -22.76
CA ASN A 87 5.48 4.98 -22.42
C ASN A 87 5.94 4.00 -21.33
N VAL A 88 5.13 3.01 -20.99
CA VAL A 88 5.47 2.01 -19.97
C VAL A 88 6.24 0.90 -20.66
N PRO A 89 7.49 0.61 -20.25
CA PRO A 89 8.22 -0.54 -20.79
C PRO A 89 7.41 -1.83 -20.59
N ALA A 90 7.45 -2.74 -21.56
CA ALA A 90 6.62 -3.95 -21.54
C ALA A 90 6.87 -4.80 -20.27
N GLU A 91 8.11 -4.84 -19.80
CA GLU A 91 8.54 -5.51 -18.58
C GLU A 91 8.08 -4.82 -17.28
N LYS A 92 7.58 -3.58 -17.37
CA LYS A 92 7.04 -2.78 -16.26
C LYS A 92 5.53 -2.61 -16.31
N LEU A 93 4.85 -3.21 -17.30
CA LEU A 93 3.40 -3.32 -17.34
C LEU A 93 2.99 -4.70 -16.81
N PHE A 94 2.36 -4.72 -15.64
CA PHE A 94 2.01 -5.96 -14.96
C PHE A 94 0.62 -6.44 -15.34
N THR A 95 0.44 -7.76 -15.38
CA THR A 95 -0.90 -8.35 -15.27
C THR A 95 -1.47 -8.10 -13.87
N LYS A 96 -2.80 -8.22 -13.74
CA LYS A 96 -3.49 -8.09 -12.44
C LYS A 96 -2.99 -9.16 -11.47
N GLU A 97 -2.82 -10.38 -11.96
CA GLU A 97 -2.38 -11.55 -11.19
C GLU A 97 -0.97 -11.35 -10.65
N LEU A 98 -0.04 -10.86 -11.47
CA LEU A 98 1.33 -10.58 -11.05
C LEU A 98 1.37 -9.47 -9.99
N SER A 99 0.59 -8.41 -10.18
CA SER A 99 0.48 -7.33 -9.18
C SER A 99 -0.08 -7.85 -7.86
N VAL A 100 -1.16 -8.64 -7.89
CA VAL A 100 -1.78 -9.19 -6.67
C VAL A 100 -0.81 -10.12 -5.96
N GLN A 101 -0.13 -11.02 -6.68
CA GLN A 101 0.86 -11.93 -6.09
C GLN A 101 1.97 -11.16 -5.37
N LYS A 102 2.50 -10.11 -5.99
CA LYS A 102 3.53 -9.24 -5.40
C LYS A 102 3.03 -8.53 -4.13
N LEU A 103 1.84 -7.94 -4.18
CA LEU A 103 1.25 -7.26 -3.03
C LEU A 103 0.90 -8.21 -1.88
N MET A 104 0.35 -9.39 -2.20
CA MET A 104 0.07 -10.42 -1.21
C MET A 104 1.35 -10.90 -0.53
N ASN A 105 2.47 -11.00 -1.26
CA ASN A 105 3.76 -11.32 -0.65
C ASN A 105 4.17 -10.27 0.40
N ILE A 106 3.97 -8.98 0.13
CA ILE A 106 4.26 -7.91 1.10
C ILE A 106 3.34 -8.02 2.32
N ILE A 107 2.03 -8.19 2.10
CA ILE A 107 1.03 -8.31 3.18
C ILE A 107 1.32 -9.54 4.07
N ASN A 108 1.70 -10.67 3.47
CA ASN A 108 2.01 -11.90 4.19
C ASN A 108 3.26 -11.77 5.06
N ASN A 109 4.23 -10.94 4.65
CA ASN A 109 5.49 -10.77 5.36
C ASN A 109 5.54 -9.47 6.20
N THR A 110 4.43 -8.76 6.34
CA THR A 110 4.36 -7.50 7.10
C THR A 110 4.59 -7.74 8.59
N LYS A 111 5.51 -6.98 9.19
CA LYS A 111 5.82 -7.04 10.62
C LYS A 111 5.38 -5.75 11.33
N GLN A 112 5.36 -5.78 12.66
CA GLN A 112 5.00 -4.60 13.46
C GLN A 112 5.88 -3.37 13.14
N GLN A 113 7.17 -3.58 12.86
CA GLN A 113 8.12 -2.54 12.49
C GLN A 113 7.84 -1.88 11.12
N ASP A 114 6.94 -2.47 10.32
CA ASP A 114 6.52 -1.93 9.03
C ASP A 114 5.29 -1.03 9.14
N ASN A 115 4.73 -0.90 10.35
CA ASN A 115 3.57 -0.07 10.61
C ASN A 115 3.79 1.38 10.16
N GLY A 116 2.88 1.87 9.31
CA GLY A 116 2.91 3.21 8.76
C GLY A 116 3.99 3.42 7.70
N LYS A 117 4.49 2.37 7.04
CA LYS A 117 5.37 2.47 5.85
C LYS A 117 4.58 2.41 4.55
N PHE A 118 5.22 2.86 3.48
CA PHE A 118 4.70 2.84 2.11
C PHE A 118 5.61 2.01 1.22
N PHE A 119 5.10 0.93 0.63
CA PHE A 119 5.89 0.01 -0.19
C PHE A 119 5.48 0.03 -1.66
N ALA A 120 6.46 -0.12 -2.54
CA ALA A 120 6.25 -0.54 -3.92
C ALA A 120 6.07 -2.07 -4.00
N TRP A 121 5.57 -2.52 -5.14
CA TRP A 121 5.34 -3.94 -5.48
C TRP A 121 6.58 -4.85 -5.34
N ASP A 122 7.78 -4.28 -5.35
CA ASP A 122 9.06 -4.97 -5.17
C ASP A 122 9.53 -5.00 -3.70
N GLY A 123 8.74 -4.45 -2.78
CA GLY A 123 9.06 -4.34 -1.37
C GLY A 123 9.94 -3.13 -1.02
N GLN A 124 10.35 -2.31 -1.99
CA GLN A 124 11.08 -1.08 -1.69
C GLN A 124 10.17 -0.07 -0.99
N GLU A 125 10.71 0.61 0.02
CA GLU A 125 10.01 1.72 0.67
C GLU A 125 9.97 2.94 -0.27
N ILE A 126 8.80 3.55 -0.41
CA ILE A 126 8.57 4.78 -1.15
C ILE A 126 8.59 5.94 -0.15
N PRO A 127 9.34 7.03 -0.41
CA PRO A 127 9.32 8.20 0.47
C PRO A 127 7.92 8.83 0.52
N TRP A 128 7.65 9.60 1.57
CA TRP A 128 6.39 10.31 1.73
C TRP A 128 6.24 11.50 0.80
#